data_AF-A0A835XBB7-F1
#
_entry.id   AF-A0A835XBB7-F1
#
_cell.length_a   1.000
_cell.length_b   1.000
_cell.length_c   1.000
_cell.angle_alpha   90.00
_cell.angle_beta   90.00
_cell.angle_gamma   90.00
#
_symmetry.space_group_name_H-M   'P 1'
#
loop_
_entity.id
_entity.type
_entity.pdbx_description
1 polymer ?
#
loop_
_entity_poly.entity_id
_entity_poly.type
_entity_poly.pdbx_seq_one_letter_code
_entity_poly.pdbx_strand_id
1 'polypeptide(L)'
;MIHNSLKDDGVDMSKCFIIPTENQFNIATWAAYLKSILPKFDKVYSGNEYVEMLLADAGIDVVKPKFLDREKYNATSIRKLIVEDKDWQSLVPKAVSNVINKINGVNRLKIISKSDTKPTEH
;
A
#
# COMPACT_ATOMS: atom_id res chain seq x y z
N MET A 1 4.19 1.38 9.95
CA MET A 1 3.33 0.21 9.64
C MET A 1 4.18 -0.86 8.98
N ILE A 2 4.55 -0.72 7.70
CA ILE A 2 5.30 -1.72 6.92
C ILE A 2 6.60 -2.19 7.60
N HIS A 3 7.50 -1.27 7.96
CA HIS A 3 8.79 -1.61 8.58
C HIS A 3 8.65 -2.51 9.82
N ASN A 4 7.79 -2.11 10.75
CA ASN A 4 7.63 -2.86 12.00
C ASN A 4 6.90 -4.19 11.77
N SER A 5 5.96 -4.27 10.82
CA SER A 5 5.34 -5.56 10.47
C SER A 5 6.37 -6.55 9.93
N LEU A 6 7.21 -6.13 8.99
CA LEU A 6 8.24 -6.99 8.42
C LEU A 6 9.27 -7.41 9.48
N LYS A 7 9.68 -6.47 10.34
CA LYS A 7 10.62 -6.75 11.43
C LYS A 7 10.03 -7.73 12.46
N ASP A 8 8.78 -7.54 12.87
CA ASP A 8 8.11 -8.40 13.85
C ASP A 8 7.89 -9.82 13.31
N ASP A 9 7.67 -9.96 12.00
CA ASP A 9 7.54 -11.25 11.30
C ASP A 9 8.91 -11.89 10.97
N GLY A 10 10.03 -11.31 11.42
CA GLY A 10 11.37 -11.87 11.26
C GLY A 10 12.00 -11.70 9.89
N VAL A 11 11.49 -10.79 9.05
CA VAL A 11 12.10 -10.46 7.77
C VAL A 11 13.45 -9.77 8.00
N ASP A 12 14.48 -10.24 7.31
CA ASP A 12 15.80 -9.62 7.31
C ASP A 12 15.74 -8.26 6.61
N MET A 13 15.75 -7.20 7.41
CA MET A 13 15.62 -5.82 6.92
C MET A 13 16.79 -5.37 6.05
N SER A 14 17.93 -6.09 6.03
CA SER A 14 19.02 -5.80 5.08
C SER A 14 18.66 -6.15 3.63
N LYS A 15 17.61 -6.95 3.43
CA LYS A 15 17.13 -7.40 2.11
C LYS A 15 15.97 -6.58 1.57
N CYS A 16 15.55 -5.52 2.25
CA CYS A 16 14.36 -4.75 1.89
C CYS A 16 14.61 -3.25 2.01
N PHE A 17 14.14 -2.50 1.01
CA PHE A 17 14.03 -1.04 1.09
C PHE A 17 12.55 -0.66 1.19
N ILE A 18 12.24 0.31 2.06
CA ILE A 18 10.90 0.91 2.17
C ILE A 18 11.04 2.37 1.77
N ILE A 19 10.67 2.68 0.54
CA ILE A 19 10.88 3.99 -0.06
C ILE A 19 9.50 4.63 -0.29
N PRO A 20 9.19 5.78 0.35
CA PRO A 20 8.00 6.54 0.01
C PRO A 20 8.17 7.12 -1.39
N THR A 21 7.16 6.93 -2.25
CA THR A 21 7.18 7.42 -3.62
C THR A 21 5.97 8.31 -3.86
N GLU A 22 6.19 9.50 -4.40
CA GLU A 22 5.11 10.41 -4.77
C GLU A 22 4.43 9.96 -6.06
N ASN A 23 3.15 10.31 -6.20
CA ASN A 23 2.44 10.09 -7.45
C ASN A 23 2.94 11.07 -8.52
N GLN A 24 3.12 10.61 -9.75
CA GLN A 24 3.51 11.46 -10.86
C GLN A 24 2.27 11.94 -11.61
N PHE A 25 2.15 13.26 -11.79
CA PHE A 25 1.03 13.84 -12.56
C PHE A 25 1.10 13.43 -14.04
N ASN A 26 2.31 13.40 -14.61
CA ASN A 26 2.53 12.92 -15.96
C ASN A 26 2.90 11.43 -15.96
N ILE A 27 1.92 10.59 -16.27
CA ILE A 27 2.06 9.14 -16.28
C ILE A 27 3.15 8.64 -17.25
N ALA A 28 3.41 9.36 -18.34
CA ALA A 28 4.45 9.01 -19.30
C ALA A 28 5.87 9.09 -18.71
N THR A 29 6.07 9.86 -17.64
CA THR A 29 7.37 10.00 -16.96
C THR A 29 7.57 8.99 -15.82
N TRP A 30 6.52 8.25 -15.46
CA TRP A 30 6.50 7.47 -14.22
C TRP A 30 7.55 6.35 -14.19
N ALA A 31 7.73 5.61 -15.29
CA ALA A 31 8.75 4.56 -15.37
C ALA A 31 10.18 5.11 -15.21
N ALA A 32 10.47 6.26 -15.82
CA ALA A 32 11.77 6.93 -15.70
C ALA A 32 11.98 7.48 -14.28
N TYR A 33 10.93 8.05 -13.68
CA TYR A 33 10.94 8.50 -12.29
C TYR A 33 11.28 7.35 -11.34
N LEU A 34 10.59 6.20 -11.44
CA LEU A 34 10.90 5.01 -10.62
C LEU A 34 12.36 4.56 -10.77
N LYS A 35 12.89 4.52 -12.00
CA LYS A 35 14.31 4.17 -12.25
C LYS A 35 15.29 5.17 -11.64
N SER A 36 14.89 6.44 -11.45
CA SER A 36 15.75 7.48 -10.88
C SER A 36 15.78 7.49 -9.35
N ILE A 37 14.67 7.14 -8.69
CA ILE A 37 14.52 7.26 -7.23
C ILE A 37 14.70 5.93 -6.49
N LEU A 38 14.63 4.80 -7.19
CA LEU A 38 14.75 3.47 -6.60
C LEU A 38 16.15 2.88 -6.81
N PRO A 39 16.63 2.02 -5.90
CA PRO A 39 17.74 1.12 -6.19
C PRO A 39 17.47 0.33 -7.46
N LYS A 40 18.53 -0.12 -8.14
CA LYS A 40 18.41 -0.97 -9.33
C LYS A 40 17.49 -2.17 -9.02
N PHE A 41 16.54 -2.42 -9.91
CA PHE A 41 15.61 -3.54 -9.83
C PHE A 41 15.48 -4.22 -11.20
N ASP A 42 15.23 -5.52 -11.19
CA ASP A 42 15.10 -6.32 -12.41
C ASP A 42 13.63 -6.69 -12.72
N LYS A 43 12.78 -6.77 -11.68
CA LYS A 43 11.37 -7.17 -11.80
C LYS A 43 10.46 -6.30 -10.95
N VAL A 44 9.23 -6.10 -11.41
CA VAL A 44 8.18 -5.40 -10.67
C VAL A 44 7.00 -6.34 -10.44
N TYR A 45 6.45 -6.33 -9.23
CA TYR A 45 5.23 -7.08 -8.91
C TYR A 45 4.03 -6.13 -8.86
N SER A 46 3.06 -6.33 -9.75
CA SER A 46 1.83 -5.51 -9.79
C SER A 46 0.61 -6.36 -10.09
N GLY A 47 -0.47 -6.15 -9.34
CA GLY A 47 -1.80 -6.69 -9.68
C GLY A 47 -2.71 -5.70 -10.39
N ASN A 48 -2.18 -4.53 -10.78
CA ASN A 48 -2.90 -3.51 -11.54
C ASN A 48 -2.49 -3.61 -13.02
N GLU A 49 -3.46 -3.93 -13.88
CA GLU A 49 -3.25 -4.17 -15.31
C GLU A 49 -2.73 -2.93 -16.06
N TYR A 50 -3.10 -1.73 -15.63
CA TYR A 50 -2.61 -0.48 -16.23
C TYR A 50 -1.14 -0.23 -15.89
N VAL A 51 -0.75 -0.49 -14.63
CA VAL A 51 0.66 -0.43 -14.19
C VAL A 51 1.51 -1.47 -14.92
N GLU A 52 0.97 -2.68 -15.09
CA GLU A 52 1.63 -3.76 -15.83
C GLU A 52 1.91 -3.36 -17.27
N MET A 53 0.88 -2.91 -18.00
CA MET A 53 1.01 -2.43 -19.37
C MET A 53 2.07 -1.33 -19.49
N LEU A 54 1.98 -0.29 -18.65
CA LEU A 54 2.86 0.87 -18.72
C LEU A 54 4.34 0.51 -18.47
N LEU A 55 4.61 -0.32 -17.46
CA LEU A 55 5.99 -0.70 -17.14
C LEU A 55 6.55 -1.71 -18.13
N ALA A 56 5.71 -2.60 -18.66
CA ALA A 56 6.09 -3.52 -19.74
C ALA A 56 6.48 -2.74 -21.02
N ASP A 57 5.72 -1.71 -21.39
CA ASP A 57 6.04 -0.80 -22.51
C ASP A 57 7.38 -0.08 -22.31
N ALA A 58 7.78 0.14 -21.06
CA ALA A 58 9.08 0.71 -20.67
C ALA A 58 10.22 -0.34 -20.57
N GLY A 59 9.97 -1.58 -21.00
CA GLY A 59 10.94 -2.68 -21.04
C GLY A 59 11.23 -3.32 -19.68
N ILE A 60 10.31 -3.21 -18.71
CA ILE A 60 10.47 -3.78 -17.36
C ILE A 60 9.71 -5.11 -17.29
N ASP A 61 10.33 -6.15 -16.72
CA ASP A 61 9.66 -7.43 -16.44
C ASP A 61 8.64 -7.25 -15.29
N VAL A 62 7.35 -7.42 -15.60
CA VAL A 62 6.27 -7.30 -14.63
C VAL A 62 5.65 -8.66 -14.35
N VAL A 63 5.54 -9.00 -13.07
CA VAL A 63 5.00 -10.27 -12.58
C VAL A 63 3.70 -10.02 -11.83
N LYS A 64 2.63 -10.74 -12.19
CA LYS A 64 1.39 -10.73 -11.41
C LYS A 64 1.61 -11.42 -10.05
N PRO A 65 1.38 -10.74 -8.92
CA PRO A 65 1.53 -11.34 -7.61
C PRO A 65 0.40 -12.34 -7.34
N LYS A 66 0.72 -13.40 -6.59
CA LYS A 66 -0.31 -14.29 -6.03
C LYS A 66 -0.90 -13.63 -4.78
N PHE A 67 -2.16 -13.24 -4.86
CA PHE A 67 -2.86 -12.68 -3.71
C PHE A 67 -3.33 -13.78 -2.76
N LEU A 68 -3.14 -13.55 -1.46
CA LEU A 68 -3.77 -14.34 -0.40
C LEU A 68 -5.17 -13.78 -0.13
N ASP A 69 -6.18 -14.65 -0.10
CA ASP A 69 -7.58 -14.38 0.30
C ASP A 69 -8.01 -12.90 0.13
N ARG A 70 -8.30 -12.50 -1.12
CA ARG A 70 -8.59 -11.10 -1.49
C ARG A 70 -9.88 -10.57 -0.88
N GLU A 71 -10.80 -11.45 -0.50
CA GLU A 71 -12.05 -11.06 0.14
C GLU A 71 -11.80 -10.67 1.59
N LYS A 72 -10.96 -11.45 2.29
CA LYS A 72 -10.56 -11.19 3.67
C LYS A 72 -9.54 -10.05 3.79
N TYR A 73 -8.45 -10.09 3.04
CA TYR A 73 -7.35 -9.14 3.14
C TYR A 73 -7.52 -7.97 2.18
N ASN A 74 -8.58 -7.18 2.41
CA ASN A 74 -8.96 -6.06 1.57
C ASN A 74 -8.99 -4.75 2.37
N ALA A 75 -8.25 -3.74 1.92
CA ALA A 75 -8.17 -2.46 2.61
C ALA A 75 -9.52 -1.73 2.70
N THR A 76 -10.40 -1.85 1.70
CA THR A 76 -11.74 -1.26 1.72
C THR A 76 -12.60 -1.93 2.79
N SER A 77 -12.61 -3.26 2.86
CA SER A 77 -13.32 -4.02 3.90
C SER A 77 -12.79 -3.69 5.29
N ILE A 78 -11.46 -3.66 5.47
CA ILE A 78 -10.82 -3.31 6.75
C ILE A 78 -11.21 -1.89 7.19
N ARG A 79 -11.16 -0.89 6.30
CA ARG A 79 -11.60 0.48 6.64
C ARG A 79 -13.08 0.55 7.01
N LYS A 80 -13.93 -0.23 6.34
CA LYS A 80 -15.35 -0.34 6.69
C LYS A 80 -15.53 -0.89 8.12
N LEU A 81 -14.82 -1.95 8.47
CA LEU A 81 -14.84 -2.51 9.84
C LEU A 81 -14.36 -1.50 10.89
N ILE A 82 -13.33 -0.70 10.59
CA ILE A 82 -12.86 0.38 11.48
C ILE A 82 -13.98 1.41 11.75
N VAL A 83 -14.68 1.83 10.70
CA VAL A 83 -15.76 2.83 10.83
C VAL A 83 -16.97 2.25 11.58
N GLU A 84 -17.27 0.97 11.37
CA GLU A 84 -18.38 0.24 12.01
C GLU A 84 -18.08 -0.28 13.43
N ASP A 85 -16.93 0.06 14.01
CA ASP A 85 -16.49 -0.45 15.33
C ASP A 85 -16.45 -1.98 15.44
N LYS A 86 -16.15 -2.65 14.32
CA LYS A 86 -15.99 -4.13 14.25
C LYS A 86 -14.52 -4.54 14.39
N ASP A 87 -14.28 -5.84 14.56
CA ASP A 87 -12.92 -6.38 14.67
C ASP A 87 -12.16 -6.27 13.33
N TRP A 88 -11.33 -5.26 13.22
CA TRP A 88 -10.38 -5.06 12.12
C TRP A 88 -8.94 -5.40 12.53
N GLN A 89 -8.65 -5.45 13.83
CA GLN A 89 -7.27 -5.65 14.33
C GLN A 89 -6.77 -7.06 14.03
N SER A 90 -7.66 -8.06 13.98
CA SER A 90 -7.31 -9.43 13.59
C SER A 90 -6.93 -9.60 12.12
N LEU A 91 -7.24 -8.60 11.27
CA LEU A 91 -6.97 -8.63 9.82
C LEU A 91 -5.65 -7.94 9.43
N VAL A 92 -4.91 -7.41 10.40
CA VAL A 92 -3.63 -6.72 10.17
C VAL A 92 -2.57 -7.16 11.17
N PRO A 93 -1.26 -7.07 10.82
CA PRO A 93 -0.19 -7.32 11.79
C PRO A 93 -0.32 -6.42 13.03
N LYS A 94 0.15 -6.90 14.19
CA LYS A 94 0.05 -6.16 15.46
C LYS A 94 0.72 -4.79 15.40
N ALA A 95 1.86 -4.67 14.72
CA ALA A 95 2.53 -3.41 14.45
C ALA A 95 1.62 -2.37 13.77
N VAL A 96 0.74 -2.81 12.87
CA VAL A 96 -0.19 -1.94 12.14
C VAL A 96 -1.26 -1.38 13.07
N SER A 97 -1.93 -2.24 13.83
CA SER A 97 -2.99 -1.80 14.74
C SER A 97 -2.45 -0.87 15.84
N ASN A 98 -1.26 -1.14 16.36
CA ASN A 98 -0.57 -0.25 17.30
C ASN A 98 -0.33 1.15 16.71
N VAL A 99 0.16 1.24 15.46
CA VAL A 99 0.40 2.53 14.81
C VAL A 99 -0.90 3.27 14.56
N ILE A 100 -1.94 2.60 14.04
CA ILE A 100 -3.25 3.22 13.78
C ILE A 100 -3.83 3.82 15.06
N ASN A 101 -3.76 3.10 16.18
CA ASN A 101 -4.23 3.61 17.47
C ASN A 101 -3.39 4.80 17.95
N LYS A 102 -2.06 4.71 17.84
CA LYS A 102 -1.12 5.78 18.24
C LYS A 102 -1.39 7.10 17.50
N ILE A 103 -1.74 7.04 16.21
CA ILE A 103 -1.98 8.24 15.39
C ILE A 103 -3.44 8.70 15.39
N ASN A 104 -4.28 8.14 16.27
CA ASN A 104 -5.73 8.36 16.32
C ASN A 104 -6.43 8.10 14.97
N GLY A 105 -5.97 7.07 14.24
CA GLY A 105 -6.42 6.75 12.89
C GLY A 105 -7.87 6.29 12.81
N VAL A 106 -8.37 5.59 13.84
CA VAL A 106 -9.78 5.16 13.93
C VAL A 106 -10.71 6.37 13.92
N ASN A 107 -10.46 7.33 14.82
CA ASN A 107 -11.26 8.54 14.88
C ASN A 107 -11.17 9.37 13.59
N ARG A 108 -9.97 9.50 13.02
CA ARG A 108 -9.77 10.20 11.75
C ARG A 108 -10.60 9.58 10.63
N LEU A 109 -10.60 8.25 10.50
CA LEU A 109 -11.38 7.55 9.49
C LEU A 109 -12.90 7.77 9.68
N LYS A 110 -13.40 7.74 10.91
CA LYS A 110 -14.81 8.03 11.20
C LYS A 110 -15.23 9.46 10.87
N ILE A 111 -14.33 10.43 11.01
CA ILE A 111 -14.58 11.83 10.64
C ILE A 111 -14.64 11.94 9.10
N ILE A 112 -13.63 11.42 8.40
CA ILE A 112 -13.57 11.47 6.94
C ILE A 112 -14.76 10.75 6.30
N SER A 113 -15.20 9.62 6.86
CA SER A 113 -16.34 8.86 6.32
C SER A 113 -17.68 9.59 6.44
N LYS A 114 -17.77 10.62 7.29
CA LYS A 114 -18.97 11.45 7.47
C LYS A 114 -18.91 12.76 6.69
N SER A 115 -17.73 13.17 6.24
CA SER A 115 -17.55 14.42 5.49
C SER A 115 -17.75 14.20 4.00
N ASP A 116 -18.32 15.19 3.32
CA ASP A 116 -18.37 15.24 1.85
C ASP A 116 -16.98 15.46 1.23
N THR A 117 -15.97 15.75 2.05
CA THR A 117 -14.58 15.87 1.61
C THR A 117 -14.08 14.52 1.10
N LYS A 118 -13.59 14.52 -0.14
CA LYS A 118 -12.90 13.37 -0.75
C LYS A 118 -11.43 13.73 -0.97
N PRO A 119 -10.55 13.50 0.02
CA PRO A 119 -9.14 13.89 -0.05
C PRO A 119 -8.34 13.19 -1.15
N THR A 120 -8.93 12.21 -1.83
CA THR A 120 -8.32 11.45 -2.93
C THR A 120 -8.77 11.93 -4.31
N GLU A 121 -9.75 12.84 -4.38
CA GLU A 121 -10.27 13.39 -5.65
C GLU A 121 -9.75 14.82 -5.95
N HIS A 122 -8.93 15.40 -5.04
CA HIS A 122 -8.37 16.75 -5.16
C HIS A 122 -6.89 16.78 -4.76
#